data_AF-A0AAW2E8G7-F1
#
_entry.id   AF-A0AAW2E8G7-F1
#
_cell.length_a   1.000
_cell.length_b   1.000
_cell.length_c   1.000
_cell.angle_alpha   90.00
_cell.angle_beta   90.00
_cell.angle_gamma   90.00
#
_symmetry.space_group_name_H-M   'P 1'
#
loop_
_entity.id
_entity.type
_entity.pdbx_description
1 polymer ?
#
loop_
_entity_poly.entity_id
_entity_poly.type
_entity_poly.pdbx_seq_one_letter_code
_entity_poly.pdbx_strand_id
1 'polypeptide(L)'
;MDSRMIPTRFTETNVGDMFVVRNPGNVVPHSQHFVDEFTMCESAALELGCVVNDIRHVIVCGHSDCKAMNLLYALRDEEFASQTNRRMSPLRAWLCAHASSSLTKFQHLEITGFHEPIVFQAETPLRKFVAYIDPENKFAIEDKLSQINTLQQLQNIASYGFLKKRLERHDLHIHALWFDIYTGDIYYFSRANKRFVEINETTEPLLLKEIKKYYS
;
A
#
# COMPACT_ATOMS: atom_id res chain seq x y z
N MET A 1 8.96 5.43 -12.00
CA MET A 1 8.18 4.18 -11.78
C MET A 1 9.10 3.00 -11.93
N ASP A 2 8.93 1.96 -11.11
CA ASP A 2 9.72 0.73 -11.26
C ASP A 2 9.24 -0.03 -12.51
N SER A 3 10.11 -0.13 -13.52
CA SER A 3 9.80 -0.79 -14.80
C SER A 3 9.66 -2.31 -14.68
N ARG A 4 10.16 -2.92 -13.60
CA ARG A 4 10.03 -4.35 -13.31
C ARG A 4 8.60 -4.71 -12.91
N MET A 5 7.84 -3.73 -12.40
CA MET A 5 6.46 -3.91 -11.94
C MET A 5 5.46 -3.66 -13.07
N ILE A 6 4.98 -4.73 -13.69
CA ILE A 6 3.91 -4.70 -14.70
C ILE A 6 2.79 -5.64 -14.26
N PRO A 7 1.78 -5.15 -13.51
CA PRO A 7 0.72 -5.98 -12.93
C PRO A 7 0.07 -6.91 -13.93
N THR A 8 -0.28 -6.39 -15.11
CA THR A 8 -0.97 -7.16 -16.13
C THR A 8 -0.21 -8.38 -16.64
N ARG A 9 1.13 -8.38 -16.53
CA ARG A 9 1.95 -9.51 -16.95
C ARG A 9 1.93 -10.66 -15.94
N PHE A 10 2.07 -10.36 -14.65
CA PHE A 10 2.13 -11.41 -13.64
C PHE A 10 0.76 -11.85 -13.14
N THR A 11 -0.29 -11.09 -13.42
CA THR A 11 -1.69 -11.52 -13.19
C THR A 11 -2.36 -12.10 -14.44
N GLU A 12 -1.64 -12.17 -15.57
CA GLU A 12 -2.17 -12.62 -16.87
C GLU A 12 -3.51 -11.98 -17.27
N THR A 13 -3.64 -10.67 -17.05
CA THR A 13 -4.88 -9.92 -17.35
C THR A 13 -4.86 -9.32 -18.75
N ASN A 14 -6.05 -9.17 -19.33
CA ASN A 14 -6.25 -8.61 -20.65
C ASN A 14 -6.42 -7.09 -20.61
N VAL A 15 -6.33 -6.46 -21.78
CA VAL A 15 -6.65 -5.04 -21.95
C VAL A 15 -8.12 -4.81 -21.56
N GLY A 16 -8.34 -3.88 -20.63
CA GLY A 16 -9.67 -3.57 -20.09
C GLY A 16 -9.97 -4.22 -18.73
N ASP A 17 -9.23 -5.26 -18.33
CA ASP A 17 -9.45 -5.94 -17.04
C ASP A 17 -8.98 -5.12 -15.83
N MET A 18 -8.02 -4.22 -16.03
CA MET A 18 -7.41 -3.43 -14.96
C MET A 18 -7.34 -1.94 -15.31
N PHE A 19 -7.82 -1.10 -14.40
CA PHE A 19 -7.51 0.32 -14.36
C PHE A 19 -6.26 0.54 -13.50
N VAL A 20 -5.15 0.94 -14.11
CA VAL A 20 -3.83 0.93 -13.46
C VAL A 20 -3.31 2.34 -13.19
N VAL A 21 -3.00 2.62 -11.93
CA VAL A 21 -2.32 3.85 -11.48
C VAL A 21 -0.91 3.51 -11.03
N ARG A 22 0.08 4.32 -11.45
CA ARG A 22 1.49 4.11 -11.14
C ARG A 22 2.14 5.42 -10.70
N ASN A 23 2.59 5.48 -9.45
CA ASN A 23 3.42 6.55 -8.90
C ASN A 23 4.61 6.01 -8.07
N PRO A 24 5.62 6.85 -7.75
CA PRO A 24 6.79 6.41 -6.99
C PRO A 24 6.39 5.88 -5.61
N GLY A 25 6.67 4.59 -5.38
CA GLY A 25 6.40 3.92 -4.11
C GLY A 25 4.94 3.51 -3.90
N ASN A 26 4.13 3.46 -4.98
CA ASN A 26 2.71 3.06 -4.93
C ASN A 26 1.93 3.80 -3.83
N VAL A 27 2.27 5.06 -3.59
CA VAL A 27 1.77 5.90 -2.50
C VAL A 27 0.44 6.52 -2.92
N VAL A 28 -0.58 6.37 -2.09
CA VAL A 28 -1.82 7.12 -2.19
C VAL A 28 -1.82 8.14 -1.05
N PRO A 29 -1.79 9.45 -1.34
CA PRO A 29 -1.88 10.49 -0.33
C PRO A 29 -3.08 10.28 0.62
N HIS A 30 -2.93 10.65 1.89
CA HIS A 30 -4.07 10.65 2.81
C HIS A 30 -5.08 11.73 2.41
N SER A 31 -6.38 11.51 2.67
CA SER A 31 -7.45 12.47 2.31
C SER A 31 -7.25 13.85 2.92
N GLN A 32 -6.56 13.96 4.06
CA GLN A 32 -6.19 15.25 4.66
C GLN A 32 -5.32 16.15 3.76
N HIS A 33 -4.65 15.58 2.75
CA HIS A 33 -3.89 16.34 1.75
C HIS A 33 -4.74 16.76 0.55
N PHE A 34 -5.99 16.29 0.48
CA PHE A 34 -6.99 16.76 -0.46
C PHE A 34 -7.70 17.97 0.15
N VAL A 35 -7.11 19.14 -0.08
CA VAL A 35 -7.59 20.44 0.40
C VAL A 35 -7.70 21.41 -0.79
N ASP A 36 -8.60 22.38 -0.68
CA ASP A 36 -9.03 23.32 -1.73
C ASP A 36 -7.96 23.64 -2.81
N GLU A 37 -8.32 23.39 -4.07
CA GLU A 37 -7.51 23.58 -5.30
C GLU A 37 -6.22 22.73 -5.42
N PHE A 38 -5.84 21.97 -4.39
CA PHE A 38 -4.72 21.01 -4.44
C PHE A 38 -5.24 19.59 -4.67
N THR A 39 -5.39 19.21 -5.94
CA THR A 39 -5.78 17.84 -6.35
C THR A 39 -4.57 17.01 -6.74
N MET A 40 -4.60 15.71 -6.44
CA MET A 40 -3.57 14.75 -6.85
C MET A 40 -4.14 13.74 -7.84
N CYS A 41 -3.28 13.23 -8.73
CA CYS A 41 -3.70 12.27 -9.75
C CYS A 41 -4.30 11.00 -9.14
N GLU A 42 -3.79 10.58 -7.98
CA GLU A 42 -4.23 9.37 -7.28
C GLU A 42 -5.68 9.48 -6.80
N SER A 43 -6.08 10.62 -6.22
CA SER A 43 -7.45 10.82 -5.75
C SER A 43 -8.42 10.92 -6.92
N ALA A 44 -8.04 11.63 -7.98
CA ALA A 44 -8.84 11.71 -9.20
C ALA A 44 -8.99 10.34 -9.88
N ALA A 45 -7.93 9.53 -9.89
CA ALA A 45 -7.95 8.18 -10.43
C ALA A 45 -8.80 7.21 -9.59
N LEU A 46 -8.80 7.36 -8.26
CA LEU A 46 -9.71 6.62 -7.38
C LEU A 46 -11.18 6.97 -7.65
N GLU A 47 -11.49 8.25 -7.82
CA GLU A 47 -12.85 8.70 -8.16
C GLU A 47 -13.28 8.18 -9.54
N LEU A 48 -12.45 8.35 -10.56
CA LEU A 48 -12.72 7.84 -11.91
C LEU A 48 -12.91 6.32 -11.92
N GLY A 49 -12.03 5.58 -11.24
CA GLY A 49 -12.12 4.12 -11.17
C GLY A 49 -13.32 3.62 -10.37
N CYS A 50 -13.45 4.06 -9.11
CA CYS A 50 -14.38 3.46 -8.16
C CYS A 50 -15.79 4.08 -8.20
N VAL A 51 -15.91 5.36 -8.58
CA VAL A 51 -17.17 6.09 -8.57
C VAL A 51 -17.76 6.16 -9.99
N VAL A 52 -16.95 6.58 -10.97
CA VAL A 52 -17.44 6.75 -12.35
C VAL A 52 -17.53 5.42 -13.09
N ASN A 53 -16.52 4.54 -12.95
CA ASN A 53 -16.45 3.25 -13.65
C ASN A 53 -16.91 2.05 -12.81
N ASP A 54 -17.44 2.27 -11.60
CA ASP A 54 -17.99 1.23 -10.72
C ASP A 54 -17.02 0.07 -10.38
N ILE A 55 -15.70 0.32 -10.37
CA ILE A 55 -14.72 -0.69 -9.95
C ILE A 55 -14.93 -1.04 -8.48
N ARG A 56 -15.07 -2.33 -8.18
CA ARG A 56 -15.34 -2.85 -6.82
C ARG A 56 -14.11 -3.33 -6.07
N HIS A 57 -12.98 -3.53 -6.75
CA HIS A 57 -11.74 -4.01 -6.13
C HIS A 57 -10.58 -3.06 -6.44
N VAL A 58 -9.96 -2.54 -5.37
CA VAL A 58 -8.72 -1.78 -5.43
C VAL A 58 -7.60 -2.62 -4.86
N ILE A 59 -6.50 -2.75 -5.60
CA ILE A 59 -5.32 -3.49 -5.15
C ILE A 59 -4.15 -2.49 -5.04
N VAL A 60 -3.60 -2.32 -3.84
CA VAL A 60 -2.30 -1.67 -3.67
C VAL A 60 -1.23 -2.73 -3.82
N CYS A 61 -0.34 -2.56 -4.79
CA CYS A 61 0.75 -3.49 -5.07
C CYS A 61 2.09 -2.85 -4.71
N GLY A 62 2.68 -3.30 -3.60
CA GLY A 62 4.07 -3.03 -3.26
C GLY A 62 5.02 -4.09 -3.80
N HIS A 63 6.32 -3.90 -3.58
CA HIS A 63 7.32 -4.87 -4.05
C HIS A 63 8.67 -4.75 -3.33
N SER A 64 9.50 -5.78 -3.44
CA SER A 64 10.90 -5.75 -2.97
C SER A 64 11.78 -4.84 -3.83
N ASP A 65 12.87 -4.33 -3.25
CA ASP A 65 13.82 -3.38 -3.84
C ASP A 65 13.14 -2.14 -4.46
N CYS A 66 12.11 -1.64 -3.80
CA CYS A 66 11.43 -0.43 -4.22
C CYS A 66 12.33 0.78 -4.00
N LYS A 67 12.89 1.35 -5.09
CA LYS A 67 13.81 2.50 -4.99
C LYS A 67 13.21 3.73 -4.29
N ALA A 68 11.89 3.89 -4.34
CA ALA A 68 11.20 4.92 -3.56
C ALA A 68 11.20 4.61 -2.06
N MET A 69 11.04 3.34 -1.67
CA MET A 69 11.12 2.92 -0.27
C MET A 69 12.55 2.95 0.26
N ASN A 70 13.55 2.58 -0.56
CA ASN A 70 14.96 2.71 -0.20
C ASN A 70 15.31 4.20 0.05
N LEU A 71 14.77 5.11 -0.79
CA LEU A 71 14.93 6.54 -0.55
C LEU A 71 14.18 7.01 0.70
N LEU A 72 12.96 6.53 0.95
CA LEU A 72 12.20 6.83 2.16
C LEU A 72 12.96 6.39 3.43
N TYR A 73 13.60 5.22 3.38
CA TYR A 73 14.43 4.71 4.46
C TYR A 73 15.66 5.62 4.73
N ALA A 74 16.26 6.19 3.68
CA ALA A 74 17.34 7.17 3.80
C ALA A 74 16.86 8.53 4.35
N LEU A 75 15.59 8.89 4.14
CA LEU A 75 14.98 10.13 4.66
C LEU A 75 14.70 10.10 6.18
N ARG A 76 15.17 9.09 6.92
CA ARG A 76 15.25 9.12 8.38
C ARG A 76 16.32 10.09 8.88
N ASP A 77 17.31 10.38 8.04
CA ASP A 77 18.31 11.40 8.32
C ASP A 77 17.69 12.80 8.17
N GLU A 78 17.73 13.59 9.25
CA GLU A 78 17.05 14.90 9.32
C GLU A 78 17.67 15.92 8.36
N GLU A 79 18.99 15.87 8.16
CA GLU A 79 19.69 16.76 7.22
C GLU A 79 19.24 16.45 5.79
N PHE A 80 19.20 15.17 5.43
CA PHE A 80 18.77 14.67 4.13
C PHE A 80 17.28 14.94 3.86
N ALA A 81 16.44 14.91 4.90
CA ALA A 81 15.02 15.24 4.84
C ALA A 81 14.70 16.75 4.99
N SER A 82 15.72 17.60 5.19
CA SER A 82 15.54 19.04 5.42
C SER A 82 14.78 19.74 4.28
N GLN A 83 14.17 20.89 4.60
CA GLN A 83 13.39 21.65 3.61
C GLN A 83 14.24 22.05 2.39
N THR A 84 15.51 22.40 2.60
CA THR A 84 16.45 22.73 1.52
C THR A 84 16.66 21.54 0.59
N ASN A 85 16.94 20.35 1.15
CA ASN A 85 17.14 19.13 0.36
C ASN A 85 15.88 18.64 -0.36
N ARG A 86 14.69 18.86 0.24
CA ARG A 86 13.40 18.55 -0.39
C ARG A 86 13.12 19.44 -1.61
N ARG A 87 13.44 20.74 -1.55
CA ARG A 87 13.25 21.66 -2.68
C ARG A 87 14.08 21.31 -3.91
N MET A 88 15.18 20.59 -3.72
CA MET A 88 16.06 20.13 -4.82
C MET A 88 15.65 18.80 -5.43
N SER A 89 14.68 18.07 -4.85
CA SER A 89 14.26 16.76 -5.34
C SER A 89 12.75 16.58 -5.23
N PRO A 90 12.02 16.60 -6.37
CA PRO A 90 10.59 16.34 -6.39
C PRO A 90 10.21 14.99 -5.77
N LEU A 91 11.06 13.96 -5.93
CA LEU A 91 10.83 12.65 -5.33
C LEU A 91 10.99 12.68 -3.79
N ARG A 92 11.98 13.40 -3.25
CA ARG A 92 12.08 13.59 -1.79
C ARG A 92 10.89 14.37 -1.27
N ALA A 93 10.49 15.45 -1.95
CA ALA A 93 9.32 16.24 -1.57
C ALA A 93 8.06 15.36 -1.55
N TRP A 94 7.84 14.54 -2.58
CA TRP A 94 6.74 13.56 -2.68
C TRP A 94 6.71 12.60 -1.48
N LEU A 95 7.83 11.94 -1.20
CA LEU A 95 7.91 10.95 -0.12
C LEU A 95 7.76 11.58 1.27
N CYS A 96 8.41 12.72 1.53
CA CYS A 96 8.26 13.43 2.79
C CYS A 96 6.82 13.93 3.00
N ALA A 97 6.13 14.34 1.94
CA ALA A 97 4.76 14.81 2.02
C ALA A 97 3.75 13.68 2.21
N HIS A 98 3.97 12.50 1.62
CA HIS A 98 2.90 11.49 1.51
C HIS A 98 3.22 10.11 2.07
N ALA A 99 4.47 9.81 2.40
CA ALA A 99 4.90 8.51 2.92
C ALA A 99 5.51 8.59 4.34
N SER A 100 5.48 9.77 4.98
CA SER A 100 6.01 9.97 6.34
C SER A 100 5.33 9.06 7.37
N SER A 101 4.02 8.83 7.25
CA SER A 101 3.28 7.92 8.13
C SER A 101 3.78 6.48 8.06
N SER A 102 4.17 6.00 6.87
CA SER A 102 4.80 4.69 6.68
C SER A 102 6.16 4.63 7.41
N LEU A 103 6.96 5.70 7.32
CA LEU A 103 8.28 5.77 7.96
C LEU A 103 8.19 5.82 9.48
N THR A 104 7.29 6.63 10.05
CA THR A 104 7.07 6.69 11.50
C THR A 104 6.66 5.33 12.05
N LYS A 105 5.77 4.63 11.35
CA LYS A 105 5.32 3.28 11.68
C LYS A 105 6.46 2.26 11.64
N PHE A 106 7.31 2.35 10.63
CA PHE A 106 8.51 1.54 10.51
C PHE A 106 9.50 1.79 11.66
N GLN A 107 9.80 3.05 11.99
CA GLN A 107 10.72 3.39 13.09
C GLN A 107 10.23 2.84 14.43
N HIS A 108 8.92 2.84 14.67
CA HIS A 108 8.34 2.22 15.86
C HIS A 108 8.58 0.70 15.89
N LEU A 109 8.34 0.00 14.79
CA LEU A 109 8.60 -1.44 14.71
C LEU A 109 10.08 -1.78 14.83
N GLU A 110 10.97 -0.95 14.27
CA GLU A 110 12.42 -1.11 14.34
C GLU A 110 12.90 -1.14 15.81
N ILE A 111 12.34 -0.28 16.67
CA ILE A 111 12.62 -0.26 18.12
C ILE A 111 12.25 -1.60 18.79
N THR A 112 11.14 -2.21 18.38
CA THR A 112 10.67 -3.50 18.91
C THR A 112 11.36 -4.70 18.25
N GLY A 113 12.23 -4.49 17.26
CA GLY A 113 12.81 -5.55 16.46
C GLY A 113 11.79 -6.33 15.61
N PHE A 114 10.67 -5.71 15.22
CA PHE A 114 9.57 -6.31 14.44
C PHE A 114 8.80 -7.43 15.14
N HIS A 115 8.93 -7.60 16.46
CA HIS A 115 8.20 -8.63 17.22
C HIS A 115 6.75 -8.22 17.53
N GLU A 116 6.49 -6.92 17.63
CA GLU A 116 5.14 -6.41 17.90
C GLU A 116 4.36 -6.16 16.62
N PRO A 117 3.04 -6.36 16.64
CA PRO A 117 2.22 -6.04 15.49
C PRO A 117 1.98 -4.54 15.37
N ILE A 118 1.74 -4.08 14.15
CA ILE A 118 1.30 -2.72 13.89
C ILE A 118 -0.21 -2.65 13.68
N VAL A 119 -0.81 -1.56 14.17
CA VAL A 119 -2.24 -1.29 14.00
C VAL A 119 -2.42 -0.24 12.91
N PHE A 120 -3.26 -0.55 11.92
CA PHE A 120 -3.77 0.39 10.94
C PHE A 120 -5.23 0.70 11.25
N GLN A 121 -5.57 1.97 11.27
CA GLN A 121 -6.91 2.44 11.63
C GLN A 121 -7.28 3.63 10.74
N ALA A 122 -8.34 3.47 9.95
CA ALA A 122 -8.98 4.58 9.28
C ALA A 122 -9.92 5.32 10.25
N GLU A 123 -10.37 6.52 9.86
CA GLU A 123 -11.33 7.31 10.64
C GLU A 123 -12.65 6.57 10.90
N THR A 124 -13.00 5.60 10.04
CA THR A 124 -14.15 4.71 10.26
C THR A 124 -13.74 3.45 11.07
N PRO A 125 -14.46 3.12 12.17
CA PRO A 125 -14.12 1.97 13.04
C PRO A 125 -14.08 0.62 12.31
N LEU A 126 -14.82 0.50 11.20
CA LEU A 126 -15.02 -0.74 10.46
C LEU A 126 -13.76 -1.26 9.74
N ARG A 127 -12.68 -0.46 9.66
CA ARG A 127 -11.49 -0.81 8.87
C ARG A 127 -10.19 -0.84 9.67
N LYS A 128 -10.28 -1.03 10.99
CA LYS A 128 -9.10 -1.36 11.82
C LYS A 128 -8.57 -2.74 11.44
N PHE A 129 -7.26 -2.85 11.25
CA PHE A 129 -6.60 -4.15 11.10
C PHE A 129 -5.21 -4.13 11.73
N VAL A 130 -4.70 -5.32 12.00
CA VAL A 130 -3.43 -5.56 12.66
C VAL A 130 -2.54 -6.32 11.68
N ALA A 131 -1.26 -5.98 11.64
CA ALA A 131 -0.29 -6.61 10.76
C ALA A 131 1.00 -6.97 11.50
N TYR A 132 1.49 -8.18 11.30
CA TYR A 132 2.85 -8.58 11.59
C TYR A 132 3.67 -8.45 10.30
N ILE A 133 4.83 -7.80 10.39
CA ILE A 133 5.67 -7.49 9.23
C ILE A 133 6.86 -8.44 9.25
N ASP A 134 6.89 -9.33 8.27
CA ASP A 134 7.98 -10.32 8.06
C ASP A 134 8.50 -10.96 9.37
N PRO A 135 7.65 -11.68 10.12
CA PRO A 135 8.03 -12.26 11.41
C PRO A 135 9.11 -13.34 11.27
N GLU A 136 9.25 -13.95 10.08
CA GLU A 136 10.32 -14.89 9.75
C GLU A 136 11.65 -14.20 9.39
N ASN A 137 11.68 -12.86 9.33
CA ASN A 137 12.87 -12.06 8.99
C ASN A 137 13.53 -12.49 7.67
N LYS A 138 12.72 -12.71 6.64
CA LYS A 138 13.17 -13.15 5.30
C LYS A 138 13.67 -12.01 4.43
N PHE A 139 13.18 -10.80 4.64
CA PHE A 139 13.37 -9.67 3.74
C PHE A 139 14.30 -8.61 4.29
N ALA A 140 14.91 -7.84 3.37
CA ALA A 140 15.74 -6.70 3.73
C ALA A 140 14.94 -5.63 4.49
N ILE A 141 15.64 -4.77 5.21
CA ILE A 141 14.99 -3.78 6.08
C ILE A 141 14.12 -2.78 5.28
N GLU A 142 14.56 -2.40 4.09
CA GLU A 142 13.81 -1.54 3.17
C GLU A 142 12.58 -2.25 2.58
N ASP A 143 12.63 -3.57 2.43
CA ASP A 143 11.52 -4.39 1.95
C ASP A 143 10.43 -4.51 3.02
N LYS A 144 10.80 -4.58 4.30
CA LYS A 144 9.85 -4.46 5.42
C LYS A 144 9.16 -3.10 5.42
N LEU A 145 9.91 -2.01 5.16
CA LEU A 145 9.32 -0.69 4.97
C LEU A 145 8.35 -0.67 3.76
N SER A 146 8.69 -1.34 2.66
CA SER A 146 7.80 -1.49 1.50
C SER A 146 6.49 -2.21 1.85
N GLN A 147 6.53 -3.28 2.66
CA GLN A 147 5.34 -3.96 3.16
C GLN A 147 4.47 -3.02 4.02
N ILE A 148 5.08 -2.29 4.97
CA ILE A 148 4.37 -1.31 5.82
C ILE A 148 3.73 -0.23 4.96
N ASN A 149 4.47 0.31 3.99
CA ASN A 149 3.98 1.34 3.10
C ASN A 149 2.77 0.85 2.29
N THR A 150 2.81 -0.37 1.77
CA THR A 150 1.70 -0.99 1.05
C THR A 150 0.43 -1.01 1.91
N LEU A 151 0.54 -1.45 3.17
CA LEU A 151 -0.58 -1.49 4.10
C LEU A 151 -1.04 -0.09 4.55
N GLN A 152 -0.13 0.87 4.67
CA GLN A 152 -0.49 2.26 4.97
C GLN A 152 -1.40 2.85 3.89
N GLN A 153 -1.22 2.47 2.63
CA GLN A 153 -2.06 2.99 1.54
C GLN A 153 -3.50 2.48 1.62
N LEU A 154 -3.73 1.28 2.18
CA LEU A 154 -5.09 0.80 2.44
C LEU A 154 -5.83 1.75 3.39
N GLN A 155 -5.13 2.22 4.43
CA GLN A 155 -5.65 3.22 5.37
C GLN A 155 -5.89 4.56 4.67
N ASN A 156 -4.95 5.02 3.84
CA ASN A 156 -5.08 6.29 3.11
C ASN A 156 -6.26 6.26 2.13
N ILE A 157 -6.42 5.19 1.33
CA ILE A 157 -7.57 5.04 0.43
C ILE A 157 -8.89 5.04 1.23
N ALA A 158 -8.94 4.34 2.36
CA ALA A 158 -10.14 4.27 3.20
C ALA A 158 -10.50 5.60 3.89
N SER A 159 -9.60 6.60 3.89
CA SER A 159 -9.83 7.93 4.46
C SER A 159 -10.62 8.87 3.53
N TYR A 160 -10.81 8.53 2.26
CA TYR A 160 -11.52 9.39 1.31
C TYR A 160 -13.04 9.31 1.47
N GLY A 161 -13.67 10.45 1.75
CA GLY A 161 -15.12 10.55 1.98
C GLY A 161 -15.98 10.06 0.82
N PHE A 162 -15.57 10.30 -0.43
CA PHE A 162 -16.31 9.85 -1.61
C PHE A 162 -16.34 8.32 -1.79
N LEU A 163 -15.45 7.58 -1.12
CA LEU A 163 -15.44 6.12 -1.10
C LEU A 163 -16.21 5.54 0.09
N LYS A 164 -16.41 6.33 1.16
CA LYS A 164 -16.94 5.87 2.46
C LYS A 164 -18.21 5.04 2.33
N LYS A 165 -19.21 5.52 1.60
CA LYS A 165 -20.50 4.84 1.42
C LYS A 165 -20.35 3.46 0.77
N ARG A 166 -19.50 3.34 -0.25
CA ARG A 166 -19.23 2.05 -0.93
C ARG A 166 -18.45 1.11 -0.02
N LEU A 167 -17.50 1.63 0.73
CA LEU A 167 -16.71 0.86 1.70
C LEU A 167 -17.57 0.33 2.86
N GLU A 168 -18.56 1.08 3.32
CA GLU A 168 -19.52 0.70 4.38
C GLU A 168 -20.57 -0.30 3.89
N ARG A 169 -20.98 -0.21 2.62
CA ARG A 169 -21.96 -1.13 2.01
C ARG A 169 -21.35 -2.44 1.51
N HIS A 170 -20.03 -2.59 1.61
CA HIS A 170 -19.30 -3.71 1.02
C HIS A 170 -19.40 -3.77 -0.52
N ASP A 171 -19.57 -2.62 -1.18
CA ASP A 171 -19.55 -2.48 -2.66
C ASP A 171 -18.15 -2.11 -3.20
N LEU A 172 -17.20 -1.88 -2.29
CA LEU A 172 -15.81 -1.57 -2.59
C LEU A 172 -14.87 -2.25 -1.58
N HIS A 173 -13.88 -2.96 -2.11
CA HIS A 173 -12.91 -3.75 -1.37
C HIS A 173 -11.51 -3.27 -1.70
N ILE A 174 -10.65 -3.22 -0.67
CA ILE A 174 -9.26 -2.76 -0.81
C ILE A 174 -8.37 -3.92 -0.36
N HIS A 175 -7.45 -4.32 -1.23
CA HIS A 175 -6.55 -5.43 -1.06
C HIS A 175 -5.10 -4.94 -1.12
N ALA A 176 -4.18 -5.71 -0.53
CA ALA A 176 -2.75 -5.49 -0.66
C ALA A 176 -2.09 -6.72 -1.27
N LEU A 177 -1.35 -6.49 -2.34
CA LEU A 177 -0.37 -7.43 -2.88
C LEU A 177 1.04 -6.90 -2.63
N TRP A 178 1.98 -7.81 -2.43
CA TRP A 178 3.40 -7.48 -2.34
C TRP A 178 4.19 -8.47 -3.20
N PHE A 179 4.97 -7.95 -4.13
CA PHE A 179 5.68 -8.76 -5.13
C PHE A 179 7.17 -8.85 -4.80
N ASP A 180 7.70 -10.05 -4.64
CA ASP A 180 9.14 -10.22 -4.54
C ASP A 180 9.76 -10.28 -5.95
N ILE A 181 10.46 -9.22 -6.36
CA ILE A 181 11.07 -9.15 -7.68
C ILE A 181 12.21 -10.14 -7.89
N TYR A 182 12.80 -10.69 -6.81
CA TYR A 182 13.94 -11.59 -6.91
C TYR A 182 13.50 -13.02 -7.17
N THR A 183 12.44 -13.47 -6.51
CA THR A 183 11.89 -14.82 -6.66
C THR A 183 10.75 -14.88 -7.67
N GLY A 184 10.04 -13.76 -7.88
CA GLY A 184 8.79 -13.71 -8.64
C GLY A 184 7.55 -14.05 -7.82
N ASP A 185 7.70 -14.29 -6.52
CA ASP A 185 6.60 -14.68 -5.64
C ASP A 185 5.67 -13.50 -5.36
N ILE A 186 4.37 -13.79 -5.27
CA ILE A 186 3.34 -12.82 -4.94
C ILE A 186 2.80 -13.12 -3.55
N TYR A 187 2.69 -12.10 -2.72
CA TYR A 187 2.14 -12.21 -1.39
C TYR A 187 0.84 -11.41 -1.30
N TYR A 188 -0.19 -12.01 -0.72
CA TYR A 188 -1.45 -11.34 -0.40
C TYR A 188 -1.52 -11.03 1.09
N PHE A 189 -1.98 -9.82 1.46
CA PHE A 189 -2.23 -9.53 2.87
C PHE A 189 -3.50 -10.23 3.38
N SER A 190 -3.32 -11.32 4.11
CA SER A 190 -4.41 -12.05 4.76
C SER A 190 -4.80 -11.35 6.07
N ARG A 191 -6.07 -10.95 6.20
CA ARG A 191 -6.62 -10.40 7.45
C ARG A 191 -6.76 -11.48 8.50
N ALA A 192 -7.04 -12.73 8.08
CA ALA A 192 -7.11 -13.87 8.99
C ALA A 192 -5.75 -14.18 9.64
N ASN A 193 -4.68 -14.18 8.84
CA ASN A 193 -3.32 -14.42 9.31
C ASN A 193 -2.61 -13.15 9.82
N LYS A 194 -3.20 -11.97 9.59
CA LYS A 194 -2.64 -10.66 9.97
C LYS A 194 -1.25 -10.41 9.38
N ARG A 195 -0.96 -10.92 8.18
CA ARG A 195 0.36 -10.80 7.53
C ARG A 195 0.26 -11.03 6.03
N PHE A 196 1.33 -10.69 5.32
CA PHE A 196 1.52 -11.13 3.94
C PHE A 196 1.75 -12.64 3.89
N VAL A 197 0.94 -13.32 3.09
CA VAL A 197 0.98 -14.77 2.87
C VAL A 197 1.26 -14.97 1.39
N GLU A 198 2.30 -15.72 1.09
CA GLU A 198 2.66 -16.12 -0.28
C GLU A 198 1.47 -16.82 -0.95
N ILE A 199 1.20 -16.50 -2.21
CA ILE A 199 0.16 -17.14 -3.03
C ILE A 199 0.81 -18.32 -3.74
N ASN A 200 0.48 -19.53 -3.32
CA ASN A 200 0.91 -20.78 -3.94
C ASN A 200 -0.21 -21.84 -3.89
N GLU A 201 0.04 -23.02 -4.43
CA GLU A 201 -0.95 -24.11 -4.52
C GLU A 201 -1.56 -24.51 -3.16
N THR A 202 -0.83 -24.30 -2.06
CA THR A 202 -1.29 -24.66 -0.71
C THR A 202 -2.11 -23.53 -0.08
N THR A 203 -1.75 -22.27 -0.32
CA THR A 203 -2.38 -21.11 0.34
C THR A 203 -3.52 -20.52 -0.48
N GLU A 204 -3.50 -20.66 -1.81
CA GLU A 204 -4.50 -20.10 -2.73
C GLU A 204 -5.94 -20.48 -2.37
N PRO A 205 -6.28 -21.75 -2.06
CA PRO A 205 -7.66 -22.12 -1.74
C PRO A 205 -8.15 -21.45 -0.44
N LEU A 206 -7.24 -21.26 0.52
CA LEU A 206 -7.53 -20.60 1.79
C LEU A 206 -7.74 -19.10 1.60
N LEU A 207 -6.88 -18.47 0.80
CA LEU A 207 -6.99 -17.05 0.46
C LEU A 207 -8.25 -16.76 -0.35
N LEU A 208 -8.62 -17.60 -1.32
CA LEU A 208 -9.88 -17.47 -2.05
C LEU A 208 -11.10 -17.58 -1.14
N LYS A 209 -11.08 -18.53 -0.19
CA LYS A 209 -12.16 -18.68 0.79
C LYS A 209 -12.25 -17.45 1.70
N GLU A 210 -11.11 -16.90 2.12
CA GLU A 210 -11.06 -15.65 2.86
C GLU A 210 -11.66 -14.50 2.04
N ILE A 211 -11.27 -14.38 0.77
CA ILE A 211 -11.74 -13.30 -0.10
C ILE A 211 -13.24 -13.39 -0.28
N LYS A 212 -13.78 -14.56 -0.58
CA LYS A 212 -15.24 -14.77 -0.67
C LYS A 212 -15.93 -14.43 0.65
N LYS A 213 -15.37 -14.83 1.79
CA LYS A 213 -15.98 -14.53 3.10
C LYS A 213 -16.08 -13.03 3.43
N TYR A 214 -15.06 -12.24 3.06
CA TYR A 214 -14.96 -10.83 3.47
C TYR A 214 -15.28 -9.82 2.36
N TYR A 215 -15.30 -10.25 1.11
CA TYR A 215 -15.34 -9.40 -0.08
C TYR A 215 -16.23 -9.96 -1.21
N SER A 216 -17.14 -10.90 -0.93
CA SER A 216 -18.24 -11.27 -1.84
C SER A 216 -19.59 -10.82 -1.32
#